data_AF-A0A955HI07-F1
#
_entry.id   AF-A0A955HI07-F1
#
_cell.length_a   1.000
_cell.length_b   1.000
_cell.length_c   1.000
_cell.angle_alpha   90.00
_cell.angle_beta   90.00
_cell.angle_gamma   90.00
#
_symmetry.space_group_name_H-M   'P 1'
#
loop_
_entity.id
_entity.type
_entity.pdbx_description
1 polymer ?
#
loop_
_entity_poly.entity_id
_entity_poly.type
_entity_poly.pdbx_seq_one_letter_code
_entity_poly.pdbx_strand_id
1 'polypeptide(L)' 'MMHKSTFLALQAASQAYLTEKLPDNFLELSEEDQDQLLVDTAWQPIETFTASEIWYLIDSHADTILRASGKIVETAL' A
#
# COMPACT_ATOMS: atom_id res chain seq x y z
N MET A 1 8.54 2.91 -13.79
CA MET A 1 8.51 4.04 -12.82
C MET A 1 7.06 4.27 -12.44
N MET A 2 6.73 4.20 -11.15
CA MET A 2 5.36 4.39 -10.66
C MET A 2 4.95 5.86 -10.80
N HIS A 3 3.73 6.14 -11.26
CA HIS A 3 3.22 7.51 -11.32
C HIS A 3 3.02 8.09 -9.92
N LYS A 4 3.38 9.36 -9.71
CA LYS A 4 3.20 10.05 -8.42
C LYS A 4 1.79 9.90 -7.84
N SER A 5 0.75 9.93 -8.69
CA SER A 5 -0.62 9.74 -8.22
C SER A 5 -0.93 8.33 -7.76
N THR A 6 -0.28 7.31 -8.31
CA THR A 6 -0.41 5.92 -7.87
C THR A 6 0.18 5.76 -6.48
N PHE A 7 1.37 6.32 -6.23
CA PHE A 7 1.98 6.26 -4.90
C PHE A 7 1.20 7.04 -3.84
N LEU A 8 0.65 8.21 -4.18
CA LEU A 8 -0.24 8.94 -3.28
C LEU A 8 -1.50 8.14 -2.91
N ALA A 9 -2.04 7.34 -3.84
CA ALA A 9 -3.17 6.46 -3.55
C ALA A 9 -2.77 5.31 -2.62
N LEU A 10 -1.57 4.72 -2.79
CA LEU A 10 -1.03 3.71 -1.87
C LEU A 10 -0.84 4.29 -0.46
N GLN A 11 -0.27 5.49 -0.33
CA GLN A 11 -0.14 6.16 0.98
C GLN A 11 -1.51 6.46 1.62
N ALA A 12 -2.50 6.86 0.83
CA ALA A 12 -3.86 7.08 1.32
C ALA A 12 -4.51 5.76 1.78
N ALA A 13 -4.45 4.71 0.96
CA ALA A 13 -5.00 3.40 1.26
C ALA A 13 -4.33 2.75 2.49
N SER A 14 -3.00 2.89 2.64
CA SER A 14 -2.24 2.28 3.73
C SER A 14 -2.74 2.67 5.12
N GLN A 15 -3.26 3.88 5.31
CA GLN A 15 -3.77 4.34 6.59
C GLN A 15 -5.02 3.60 7.07
N ALA A 16 -5.69 2.83 6.21
CA ALA A 16 -6.80 1.96 6.61
C ALA A 16 -6.33 0.64 7.25
N TYR A 17 -5.07 0.27 7.05
CA TYR A 17 -4.52 -1.04 7.40
C TYR A 17 -3.30 -0.92 8.33
N LEU A 18 -2.56 0.18 8.25
CA LEU A 18 -1.36 0.45 9.03
C LEU A 18 -1.60 1.59 10.03
N THR A 19 -0.89 1.55 11.14
CA THR A 19 -0.86 2.58 12.18
C THR A 19 -0.27 3.91 11.67
N GLU A 20 0.54 3.85 10.62
CA GLU A 20 1.13 4.99 9.94
C GLU A 20 0.99 4.85 8.42
N LYS A 21 0.99 5.97 7.69
CA LYS A 21 1.05 5.91 6.22
C LYS A 21 2.40 5.36 5.75
N LEU A 22 2.45 4.78 4.56
CA LEU A 22 3.73 4.42 3.94
C LEU A 22 4.65 5.67 3.84
N PRO A 23 5.94 5.54 4.18
CA PRO A 23 6.89 6.65 4.11
C PRO A 23 7.18 7.05 2.66
N ASP A 24 7.62 8.28 2.43
CA ASP A 24 7.81 8.81 1.06
C ASP A 24 8.89 8.04 0.28
N ASN A 25 9.85 7.42 0.99
CA ASN A 25 10.92 6.59 0.44
C ASN A 25 10.60 5.08 0.45
N PHE A 26 9.35 4.67 0.68
CA PHE A 26 8.98 3.25 0.81
C PHE A 26 9.49 2.38 -0.35
N LEU A 27 9.34 2.87 -1.59
CA LEU A 27 9.77 2.16 -2.81
C LEU A 27 11.30 2.13 -3.01
N GLU A 28 12.05 2.85 -2.17
CA GLU A 28 13.51 2.86 -2.17
C GLU A 28 14.09 1.89 -1.13
N LEU A 29 13.26 1.40 -0.20
CA LEU A 29 13.62 0.39 0.78
C LEU A 29 13.87 -0.97 0.10
N SER A 30 14.67 -1.83 0.75
CA SER A 30 14.79 -3.22 0.31
C SER A 30 13.44 -3.95 0.46
N GLU A 31 13.22 -5.03 -0.28
CA GLU A 31 11.98 -5.83 -0.17
C GLU A 31 11.78 -6.35 1.27
N GLU A 32 12.86 -6.78 1.93
CA GLU A 32 12.83 -7.20 3.34
C GLU A 32 12.43 -6.05 4.28
N ASP A 33 12.96 -4.84 4.08
CA ASP A 33 12.60 -3.66 4.88
C ASP A 33 11.15 -3.21 4.61
N GLN A 34 10.67 -3.33 3.37
CA GLN A 34 9.27 -3.05 3.03
C GLN A 34 8.34 -4.03 3.75
N ASP A 35 8.63 -5.32 3.68
CA ASP A 35 7.84 -6.36 4.32
C ASP A 35 7.81 -6.19 5.84
N GLN A 36 8.97 -5.94 6.45
CA GLN A 36 9.08 -5.70 7.89
C GLN A 36 8.27 -4.49 8.32
N LEU A 37 8.32 -3.38 7.57
CA LEU A 37 7.52 -2.18 7.85
C LEU A 37 6.02 -2.48 7.82
N LEU A 38 5.54 -3.22 6.82
CA LEU A 38 4.12 -3.57 6.70
C LEU A 38 3.65 -4.38 7.91
N VAL A 39 4.42 -5.36 8.35
CA VAL A 39 4.09 -6.21 9.50
C VAL A 39 4.15 -5.43 10.81
N ASP A 40 5.21 -4.64 11.03
CA ASP A 40 5.42 -3.91 12.28
C ASP A 40 4.40 -2.81 12.52
N THR A 41 3.80 -2.29 11.44
CA THR A 41 2.84 -1.19 11.51
C THR A 41 1.40 -1.63 11.28
N ALA A 42 1.10 -2.92 11.14
CA ALA A 42 -0.26 -3.41 10.91
C ALA A 42 -1.22 -3.10 12.09
N TRP A 43 -2.44 -2.63 11.80
CA TRP A 43 -3.51 -2.49 12.80
C TRP A 43 -4.04 -3.85 13.26
N GLN A 44 -4.68 -3.87 14.43
CA GLN A 44 -5.53 -5.01 14.79
C GLN A 44 -6.88 -4.94 14.04
N PRO A 45 -7.41 -6.06 13.51
CA PRO A 45 -7.01 -7.47 13.72
C PRO A 45 -6.11 -8.06 12.62
N ILE A 46 -5.45 -7.23 11.81
CA ILE A 46 -4.63 -7.69 10.68
C ILE A 46 -3.15 -7.90 11.05
N GLU A 47 -2.77 -7.80 12.33
CA GLU A 47 -1.40 -7.95 12.82
C GLU A 47 -0.82 -9.35 12.61
N THR A 48 -1.68 -10.35 12.38
CA THR A 48 -1.26 -11.73 12.09
C THR A 48 -1.11 -12.00 10.59
N PHE A 49 -1.38 -11.01 9.74
CA PHE A 49 -1.29 -11.17 8.29
C PHE A 49 0.17 -11.09 7.86
N THR A 50 0.49 -11.76 6.76
CA THR A 50 1.78 -11.62 6.09
C THR A 50 1.89 -10.25 5.41
N ALA A 51 3.12 -9.79 5.19
CA ALA A 51 3.39 -8.57 4.42
C ALA A 51 2.69 -8.58 3.05
N SER A 52 2.68 -9.72 2.35
CA SER A 52 2.02 -9.84 1.04
C SER A 52 0.49 -9.71 1.13
N GLU A 53 -0.14 -10.24 2.18
CA GLU A 53 -1.58 -10.07 2.42
C GLU A 53 -1.93 -8.62 2.75
N ILE A 54 -1.12 -7.96 3.59
CA ILE A 54 -1.27 -6.55 3.93
C ILE A 54 -1.11 -5.68 2.66
N TRP A 55 -0.06 -5.95 1.88
CA TRP A 55 0.18 -5.25 0.62
C TRP A 55 -0.98 -5.41 -0.35
N TYR A 56 -1.53 -6.62 -0.49
CA TYR A 56 -2.69 -6.87 -1.35
C TYR A 56 -3.89 -6.00 -0.96
N LEU A 57 -4.17 -5.84 0.34
CA LEU A 57 -5.25 -4.97 0.82
C LEU A 57 -4.99 -3.51 0.47
N ILE A 58 -3.76 -3.04 0.68
CA ILE A 58 -3.34 -1.65 0.38
C ILE A 58 -3.47 -1.39 -1.12
N ASP A 59 -2.93 -2.27 -1.96
CA ASP A 59 -2.91 -2.11 -3.42
C ASP A 59 -4.34 -2.17 -4.00
N SER A 60 -5.16 -3.11 -3.54
CA SER A 60 -6.58 -3.23 -3.95
C SER A 60 -7.40 -1.99 -3.57
N HIS A 61 -7.17 -1.44 -2.38
CA HIS A 61 -7.84 -0.22 -1.94
C HIS A 61 -7.31 1.01 -2.71
N ALA A 62 -6.01 1.09 -2.99
CA ALA A 62 -5.44 2.15 -3.81
C ALA A 62 -6.01 2.16 -5.25
N ASP A 63 -6.19 0.99 -5.86
CA ASP A 63 -6.87 0.85 -7.15
C ASP A 63 -8.31 1.38 -7.09
N THR A 64 -9.03 1.06 -6.02
CA THR A 64 -10.39 1.60 -5.79
C THR A 64 -10.40 3.14 -5.72
N ILE A 65 -9.45 3.74 -5.01
CA ILE A 65 -9.29 5.21 -4.92
C ILE A 65 -9.03 5.80 -6.32
N LEU A 66 -8.13 5.19 -7.09
CA LEU A 66 -7.77 5.67 -8.43
C LEU A 66 -8.96 5.60 -9.38
N ARG A 67 -9.68 4.47 -9.41
CA ARG A 67 -10.92 4.31 -10.19
C ARG A 67 -11.97 5.35 -9.82
N ALA A 68 -12.20 5.58 -8.53
CA ALA A 68 -13.15 6.60 -8.06
C ALA A 68 -12.74 8.02 -8.47
N SER A 69 -11.43 8.29 -8.57
CA SER A 69 -10.90 9.59 -9.02
C SER A 69 -10.98 9.82 -10.54
N GLY A 70 -11.53 8.87 -11.31
CA GLY A 70 -11.56 8.91 -12.77
C GLY A 70 -10.22 8.61 -13.44
N LYS A 71 -9.23 8.13 -12.68
CA LYS A 71 -7.95 7.65 -13.20
C LYS A 71 -8.06 6.14 -13.42
N ILE A 72 -8.16 5.73 -14.68
CA ILE A 72 -8.12 4.31 -15.05
C ILE A 72 -6.67 3.85 -14.98
N VAL A 73 -6.37 2.88 -14.11
CA VAL A 73 -5.11 2.14 -14.14
C VAL A 73 -5.41 0.82 -14.87
N GLU A 74 -4.79 0.62 -16.03
CA GLU A 74 -4.74 -0.71 -16.65
C GLU A 74 -3.82 -1.58 -15.80
N THR A 75 -4.39 -2.45 -14.97
CA THR A 75 -3.64 -3.50 -14.28
C THR A 75 -3.30 -4.59 -15.31
N ALA A 76 -2.04 -4.61 -15.77
CA ALA A 76 -1.49 -5.75 -16.49
C ALA A 76 -1.27 -6.90 -15.50
N LEU A 77 -1.95 -8.03 -15.77
CA LEU A 77 -1.72 -9.33 -15.14
C LEU A 77 -0.35 -9.90 -15.53
#